data_AF-A0A1D1ZCE3-F1
#
_entry.id   AF-A0A1D1ZCE3-F1
#
_cell.length_a   1.000
_cell.length_b   1.000
_cell.length_c   1.000
_cell.angle_alpha   90.00
_cell.angle_beta   90.00
_cell.angle_gamma   90.00
#
_symmetry.space_group_name_H-M   'P 1'
#
loop_
_entity.id
_entity.type
_entity.pdbx_description
1 polymer ?
#
loop_
_entity_poly.entity_id
_entity_poly.type
_entity_poly.pdbx_seq_one_letter_code
_entity_poly.pdbx_strand_id
1 'polypeptide(L)'
;LSLSLSLPEKVRCFGIRPDAMNAPIIDPLQGDFPEVIEEYLQHGNMKCIAFNRRGTLLAAGCADGSCIIWDFETRGIAKELQDKDCVAPITSVCWSKYGHYILASATDKSLTLWDVINGEKIARITLQQTTMHVRLHPGSCTPSVCLACPLSSAPILVDLNTGSSTVLPVS
;
A
#
# COMPACT_ATOMS: atom_id res chain seq x y z
N LEU A 1 -8.29 42.89 -21.57
CA LEU A 1 -8.33 42.00 -20.39
C LEU A 1 -7.65 40.68 -20.77
N SER A 2 -6.33 40.62 -20.66
CA SER A 2 -5.58 39.35 -20.74
C SER A 2 -4.84 39.19 -19.43
N LEU A 3 -5.32 38.27 -18.59
CA LEU A 3 -4.62 37.88 -17.37
C LEU A 3 -3.56 36.86 -17.77
N SER A 4 -2.31 37.31 -17.89
CA SER A 4 -1.13 36.45 -17.90
C SER A 4 -0.91 35.95 -16.47
N LEU A 5 -1.27 34.70 -16.19
CA LEU A 5 -0.91 34.04 -14.94
C LEU A 5 0.53 33.55 -15.03
N SER A 6 1.38 34.21 -14.26
CA SER A 6 2.78 33.87 -14.01
C SER A 6 2.89 32.45 -13.44
N LEU A 7 3.66 31.59 -14.09
CA LEU A 7 4.21 30.37 -13.50
C LEU A 7 5.16 30.76 -12.36
N PRO A 8 5.13 30.10 -11.19
CA PRO A 8 6.31 30.05 -10.34
C PRO A 8 7.14 28.82 -10.72
N GLU A 9 8.29 29.09 -11.31
CA GLU A 9 9.42 28.17 -11.36
C GLU A 9 9.80 27.73 -9.92
N LYS A 10 9.69 26.44 -9.62
CA LYS A 10 10.69 25.73 -8.80
C LYS A 10 10.51 24.22 -8.89
N VAL A 11 11.17 23.65 -9.88
CA VAL A 11 11.64 22.27 -9.80
C VAL A 11 12.62 22.21 -8.62
N ARG A 12 12.21 21.63 -7.49
CA ARG A 12 13.15 21.20 -6.46
C ARG A 12 13.30 19.69 -6.57
N CYS A 13 14.26 19.29 -7.40
CA CYS A 13 14.88 17.98 -7.27
C CYS A 13 15.40 17.88 -5.83
N PHE A 14 14.96 16.88 -5.07
CA PHE A 14 15.60 16.53 -3.81
C PHE A 14 16.96 15.86 -4.10
N GLY A 15 17.93 16.69 -4.50
CA GLY A 15 19.29 16.49 -4.03
C GLY A 15 19.30 16.78 -2.53
N ILE A 16 20.10 16.01 -1.77
CA ILE A 16 20.34 16.25 -0.35
C ILE A 16 20.65 17.74 -0.17
N ARG A 17 19.78 18.47 0.53
CA ARG A 17 20.02 19.88 0.84
C ARG A 17 21.28 19.97 1.70
N PRO A 18 22.30 20.76 1.32
CA PRO A 18 23.51 20.94 2.12
C PRO A 18 23.23 21.53 3.52
N ASP A 19 22.06 22.14 3.70
CA ASP A 19 21.64 22.78 4.96
C ASP A 19 21.03 21.78 5.97
N ALA A 20 20.90 20.50 5.62
CA ALA A 20 20.32 19.48 6.52
C ALA A 20 21.29 19.00 7.62
N MET A 21 22.41 19.69 7.85
CA MET A 21 23.36 19.34 8.90
C MET A 21 22.92 19.78 10.30
N ASN A 22 21.84 20.57 10.44
CA ASN A 22 21.33 21.08 11.71
C ASN A 22 19.79 21.04 11.80
N ALA A 23 19.13 20.02 11.27
CA ALA A 23 17.72 19.80 11.63
C ALA A 23 17.67 19.41 13.12
N PRO A 24 16.93 20.12 13.99
CA PRO A 24 16.82 19.74 15.39
C PRO A 24 16.27 18.32 15.47
N ILE A 25 16.83 17.52 16.38
CA ILE A 25 16.27 16.21 16.73
C ILE A 25 14.97 16.52 17.46
N ILE A 26 13.87 16.59 16.72
CA ILE A 26 12.53 16.73 17.29
C ILE A 26 12.17 15.36 17.83
N ASP A 27 11.90 15.27 19.13
CA ASP A 27 11.32 14.05 19.71
C ASP A 27 9.97 13.82 19.02
N PRO A 28 9.78 12.72 18.26
CA PRO A 28 8.52 12.46 17.55
C PRO A 28 7.33 12.28 18.50
N LEU A 29 7.56 12.16 19.82
CA LEU A 29 6.54 12.09 20.85
C LEU A 29 6.17 13.45 21.46
N GLN A 30 6.90 14.52 21.12
CA GLN A 30 6.63 15.90 21.58
C GLN A 30 5.77 16.71 20.61
N GLY A 31 5.14 16.08 19.61
CA GLY A 31 4.21 16.77 18.73
C GLY A 31 2.86 17.01 19.40
N ASP A 32 2.31 18.22 19.24
CA ASP A 32 0.90 18.47 19.52
C ASP A 32 0.04 17.62 18.57
N PHE A 33 -0.89 16.83 19.13
CA PHE A 33 -1.85 16.09 18.34
C PHE A 33 -2.96 17.03 17.86
N PRO A 34 -3.43 16.92 16.61
CA PRO A 34 -4.51 17.77 16.13
C PRO A 34 -5.79 17.51 16.93
N GLU A 35 -6.33 18.54 17.58
CA GLU A 35 -7.60 18.46 18.31
C GLU A 35 -8.81 18.34 17.35
N VAL A 36 -8.65 18.79 16.10
CA VAL A 36 -9.68 18.79 15.06
C VAL A 36 -9.15 18.15 13.78
N ILE A 37 -9.92 17.21 13.22
CA ILE A 37 -9.64 16.59 11.92
C ILE A 37 -10.45 17.35 10.86
N GLU A 38 -9.75 18.16 10.05
CA GLU A 38 -10.36 19.01 9.03
C GLU A 38 -10.40 18.36 7.64
N GLU A 39 -9.57 17.34 7.41
CA GLU A 39 -9.41 16.70 6.10
C GLU A 39 -9.83 15.22 6.15
N TYR A 40 -10.65 14.84 5.18
CA TYR A 40 -11.13 13.47 5.01
C TYR A 40 -10.78 13.01 3.62
N LEU A 41 -10.16 11.85 3.55
CA LEU A 41 -9.91 11.20 2.30
C LEU A 41 -11.13 10.30 2.01
N GLN A 42 -11.83 10.54 0.91
CA GLN A 42 -13.08 9.85 0.56
C GLN A 42 -12.96 9.20 -0.83
N HIS A 43 -13.11 7.88 -0.90
CA HIS A 43 -13.21 7.16 -2.17
C HIS A 43 -13.82 5.76 -1.98
N GLY A 44 -15.04 5.55 -2.52
CA GLY A 44 -15.70 4.25 -2.49
C GLY A 44 -15.94 3.68 -1.08
N ASN A 45 -16.16 2.36 -1.00
CA ASN A 45 -16.33 1.63 0.26
C ASN A 45 -15.03 0.90 0.61
N MET A 46 -14.24 1.53 1.48
CA MET A 46 -12.94 1.02 1.92
C MET A 46 -13.08 0.01 3.07
N LYS A 47 -12.34 -1.09 2.99
CA LYS A 47 -12.38 -2.20 3.97
C LYS A 47 -11.11 -2.32 4.80
N CYS A 48 -9.97 -1.91 4.26
CA CYS A 48 -8.68 -1.97 4.92
C CYS A 48 -7.74 -0.87 4.40
N ILE A 49 -6.73 -0.52 5.20
CA ILE A 49 -5.73 0.49 4.85
C ILE A 49 -4.33 0.09 5.30
N ALA A 50 -3.30 0.62 4.65
CA ALA A 50 -1.91 0.50 5.07
C ALA A 50 -1.07 1.70 4.61
N PHE A 51 -0.28 2.27 5.50
CA PHE A 51 0.76 3.25 5.13
C PHE A 51 1.97 2.57 4.51
N ASN A 52 2.60 3.25 3.55
CA ASN A 52 3.94 2.87 3.13
C ASN A 52 4.96 3.17 4.25
N ARG A 53 6.17 2.61 4.14
CA ARG A 53 7.21 2.76 5.19
C ARG A 53 7.57 4.22 5.49
N ARG A 54 7.49 5.12 4.50
CA ARG A 54 7.84 6.54 4.65
C ARG A 54 6.69 7.40 5.19
N GLY A 55 5.48 6.86 5.28
CA GLY A 55 4.28 7.60 5.68
C GLY A 55 3.75 8.59 4.64
N THR A 56 4.28 8.58 3.41
CA THR A 56 3.88 9.54 2.36
C THR A 56 2.70 9.05 1.53
N LEU A 57 2.48 7.73 1.48
CA LEU A 57 1.40 7.10 0.72
C LEU A 57 0.53 6.23 1.62
N LEU A 58 -0.79 6.26 1.39
CA LEU A 58 -1.75 5.34 1.98
C LEU A 58 -2.35 4.45 0.89
N ALA A 59 -2.29 3.14 1.09
CA ALA A 59 -3.05 2.18 0.29
C ALA A 59 -4.37 1.87 0.99
N ALA A 60 -5.45 1.79 0.22
CA ALA A 60 -6.79 1.48 0.68
C ALA A 60 -7.41 0.39 -0.19
N GLY A 61 -7.79 -0.74 0.40
CA GLY A 61 -8.49 -1.81 -0.32
C GLY A 61 -10.01 -1.62 -0.25
N CYS A 62 -10.67 -1.73 -1.40
CA CYS A 62 -12.10 -1.45 -1.56
C CYS A 62 -12.96 -2.72 -1.67
N ALA A 63 -14.27 -2.54 -1.47
CA ALA A 63 -15.26 -3.61 -1.60
C ALA A 63 -15.50 -4.08 -3.05
N ASP A 64 -15.05 -3.31 -4.05
CA ASP A 64 -15.16 -3.62 -5.48
C ASP A 64 -13.89 -4.24 -6.08
N GLY A 65 -12.93 -4.60 -5.24
CA GLY A 65 -11.65 -5.18 -5.67
C GLY A 65 -10.59 -4.16 -6.12
N SER A 66 -10.89 -2.87 -6.09
CA SER A 66 -9.89 -1.82 -6.33
C SER A 66 -9.00 -1.57 -5.11
N CYS A 67 -7.76 -1.15 -5.35
CA CYS A 67 -6.84 -0.64 -4.35
C CYS A 67 -6.45 0.80 -4.72
N ILE A 68 -6.85 1.75 -3.88
CA ILE A 68 -6.58 3.18 -4.07
C ILE A 68 -5.30 3.55 -3.34
N ILE A 69 -4.47 4.37 -3.99
CA ILE A 69 -3.26 4.94 -3.40
C ILE A 69 -3.45 6.45 -3.28
N TRP A 70 -3.45 6.94 -2.06
CA TRP A 70 -3.40 8.37 -1.75
C TRP A 70 -1.99 8.84 -1.49
N ASP A 71 -1.70 10.02 -2.00
CA ASP A 71 -0.48 10.77 -1.73
C ASP A 71 -0.81 12.00 -0.89
N PHE A 72 -0.16 12.10 0.27
CA PHE A 72 -0.37 13.20 1.21
C PHE A 72 0.34 14.49 0.78
N GLU A 73 1.34 14.41 -0.10
CA GLU A 73 2.01 15.60 -0.63
C GLU A 73 1.09 16.35 -1.60
N THR A 74 0.46 15.61 -2.52
CA THR A 74 -0.50 16.15 -3.49
C THR A 74 -1.93 16.22 -2.97
N ARG A 75 -2.21 15.61 -1.81
CA ARG A 75 -3.54 15.51 -1.19
C ARG A 75 -4.58 14.89 -2.12
N GLY A 76 -4.18 13.88 -2.89
CA GLY A 76 -5.01 13.31 -3.94
C GLY A 76 -4.79 11.81 -4.17
N ILE A 77 -5.59 11.26 -5.08
CA ILE A 77 -5.43 9.89 -5.59
C ILE A 77 -4.23 9.90 -6.53
N ALA A 78 -3.14 9.29 -6.08
CA ALA A 78 -1.96 9.05 -6.91
C ALA A 78 -2.20 7.92 -7.90
N LYS A 79 -2.96 6.88 -7.49
CA LYS A 79 -3.26 5.75 -8.36
C LYS A 79 -4.47 4.94 -7.91
N GLU A 80 -5.06 4.25 -8.87
CA GLU A 80 -6.06 3.22 -8.68
C GLU A 80 -5.55 1.93 -9.34
N LEU A 81 -5.49 0.86 -8.55
CA LEU A 81 -5.04 -0.46 -8.99
C LEU A 81 -6.24 -1.40 -8.96
N GLN A 82 -6.55 -2.02 -10.10
CA GLN A 82 -7.65 -2.97 -10.17
C GLN A 82 -7.28 -4.12 -11.11
N ASP A 83 -7.70 -5.32 -10.73
CA ASP A 83 -7.68 -6.46 -11.63
C ASP A 83 -8.94 -6.43 -12.49
N LYS A 84 -8.80 -6.27 -13.81
CA LYS A 84 -9.95 -6.13 -14.74
C LYS A 84 -10.93 -7.30 -14.68
N ASP A 85 -10.44 -8.48 -14.30
CA ASP A 85 -11.22 -9.72 -14.29
C ASP A 85 -11.79 -10.05 -12.90
N CYS A 86 -11.55 -9.23 -11.88
CA CYS A 86 -11.92 -9.53 -10.49
C CYS A 86 -12.46 -8.30 -9.75
N VAL A 87 -13.65 -8.45 -9.18
CA VAL A 87 -14.36 -7.41 -8.41
C VAL A 87 -14.59 -7.81 -6.95
N ALA A 88 -13.82 -8.78 -6.44
CA ALA A 88 -14.02 -9.30 -5.10
C ALA A 88 -13.49 -8.32 -4.03
N PRO A 89 -14.21 -8.10 -2.92
CA PRO A 89 -13.77 -7.22 -1.84
C PRO A 89 -12.35 -7.53 -1.35
N ILE A 90 -11.51 -6.51 -1.26
CA ILE A 90 -10.18 -6.62 -0.67
C ILE A 90 -10.31 -6.74 0.85
N THR A 91 -9.70 -7.78 1.41
CA THR A 91 -9.68 -8.07 2.85
C THR A 91 -8.46 -7.51 3.55
N SER A 92 -7.32 -7.42 2.86
CA SER A 92 -6.07 -6.89 3.41
C SER A 92 -5.17 -6.34 2.31
N VAL A 93 -4.43 -5.27 2.63
CA VAL A 93 -3.40 -4.67 1.78
C VAL A 93 -2.07 -4.57 2.55
N CYS A 94 -0.95 -4.74 1.86
CA CYS A 94 0.38 -4.57 2.44
C CYS A 94 1.36 -4.00 1.40
N TRP A 95 2.13 -2.99 1.82
CA TRP A 95 3.25 -2.47 1.05
C TRP A 95 4.47 -3.38 1.15
N SER A 96 5.24 -3.43 0.06
CA SER A 96 6.63 -3.89 0.08
C SER A 96 7.54 -2.92 0.84
N LYS A 97 8.73 -3.38 1.24
CA LYS A 97 9.69 -2.62 2.04
C LYS A 97 9.98 -1.20 1.51
N TYR A 98 10.14 -1.07 0.19
CA TYR A 98 10.45 0.19 -0.49
C TYR A 98 9.24 0.88 -1.10
N GLY A 99 8.05 0.28 -1.00
CA GLY A 99 6.81 0.86 -1.50
C GLY A 99 6.59 0.76 -3.02
N HIS A 100 7.40 -0.04 -3.74
CA HIS A 100 7.24 -0.23 -5.19
C HIS A 100 6.15 -1.22 -5.56
N TYR A 101 5.76 -2.07 -4.61
CA TYR A 101 4.76 -3.10 -4.78
C TYR A 101 3.71 -3.07 -3.67
N ILE A 102 2.48 -3.41 -4.05
CA ILE A 102 1.37 -3.69 -3.14
C ILE A 102 0.93 -5.14 -3.34
N LEU A 103 0.78 -5.85 -2.23
CA LEU A 103 0.06 -7.13 -2.17
C LEU A 103 -1.31 -6.89 -1.56
N ALA A 104 -2.36 -7.42 -2.19
CA ALA A 104 -3.68 -7.52 -1.57
C ALA A 104 -4.18 -8.96 -1.54
N SER A 105 -5.03 -9.25 -0.55
CA SER A 105 -5.89 -10.44 -0.53
C SER A 105 -7.35 -10.05 -0.71
N ALA A 106 -8.14 -10.92 -1.34
CA ALA A 106 -9.57 -10.69 -1.55
C ALA A 106 -10.44 -11.86 -1.07
N THR A 107 -11.74 -11.61 -0.95
CA THR A 107 -12.71 -12.61 -0.46
C THR A 107 -12.85 -13.83 -1.37
N ASP A 108 -12.54 -13.68 -2.66
CA ASP A 108 -12.48 -14.77 -3.64
C ASP A 108 -11.23 -15.66 -3.50
N LYS A 109 -10.47 -15.49 -2.40
CA LYS A 109 -9.27 -16.25 -2.05
C LYS A 109 -8.05 -15.89 -2.90
N SER A 110 -8.14 -14.87 -3.74
CA SER A 110 -7.01 -14.41 -4.53
C SER A 110 -6.07 -13.54 -3.71
N LEU A 111 -4.78 -13.67 -4.02
CA LEU A 111 -3.74 -12.71 -3.72
C LEU A 111 -3.35 -12.03 -5.04
N THR A 112 -3.30 -10.70 -5.05
CA THR A 112 -2.85 -9.95 -6.21
C THR A 112 -1.66 -9.07 -5.84
N LEU A 113 -0.58 -9.19 -6.61
CA LEU A 113 0.62 -8.36 -6.48
C LEU A 113 0.65 -7.37 -7.64
N TRP A 114 0.74 -6.08 -7.34
CA TRP A 114 0.89 -5.03 -8.33
C TRP A 114 2.23 -4.31 -8.23
N ASP A 115 2.73 -3.87 -9.39
CA ASP A 115 3.70 -2.80 -9.50
C ASP A 115 2.99 -1.46 -9.35
N VAL A 116 3.39 -0.65 -8.37
CA VAL A 116 2.77 0.65 -8.10
C VAL A 116 3.12 1.67 -9.19
N ILE A 117 4.37 1.67 -9.67
CA ILE A 117 4.86 2.66 -10.64
C ILE A 117 4.18 2.47 -11.98
N ASN A 118 4.10 1.23 -12.46
CA ASN A 118 3.48 0.91 -13.75
C ASN A 118 1.95 0.75 -13.60
N GLY A 119 1.46 0.39 -12.42
CA GLY A 119 0.04 0.08 -12.21
C GLY A 119 -0.35 -1.28 -12.77
N GLU A 120 0.63 -2.14 -13.00
CA GLU A 120 0.44 -3.44 -13.64
C GLU A 120 0.32 -4.56 -12.62
N LYS A 121 -0.53 -5.53 -12.93
CA LYS A 121 -0.64 -6.78 -12.17
C LYS A 121 0.55 -7.68 -12.51
N ILE A 122 1.37 -8.00 -11.51
CA ILE A 122 2.55 -8.86 -11.65
C ILE A 122 2.15 -10.32 -11.47
N ALA A 123 1.36 -10.61 -10.44
CA ALA A 123 0.99 -11.98 -10.11
C ALA A 123 -0.42 -12.03 -9.51
N ARG A 124 -1.10 -13.15 -9.76
CA ARG A 124 -2.36 -13.52 -9.11
C ARG A 124 -2.28 -14.97 -8.66
N ILE A 125 -2.53 -15.22 -7.39
CA ILE A 125 -2.45 -16.55 -6.79
C ILE A 125 -3.77 -16.84 -6.10
N THR A 126 -4.39 -17.98 -6.40
CA THR A 126 -5.62 -18.41 -5.74
C THR A 126 -5.29 -19.39 -4.64
N LEU A 127 -5.66 -19.05 -3.39
CA LEU A 127 -5.49 -19.91 -2.23
C LEU A 127 -6.71 -20.82 -2.04
N GLN A 128 -6.55 -21.85 -1.21
CA GLN A 128 -7.65 -22.76 -0.89
C GLN A 128 -8.71 -22.12 0.02
N GLN A 129 -8.30 -21.12 0.83
CA GLN A 129 -9.14 -20.47 1.83
C GLN A 129 -9.03 -18.95 1.75
N THR A 130 -10.09 -18.27 2.19
CA THR A 130 -10.12 -16.82 2.26
C THR A 130 -9.15 -16.34 3.34
N THR A 131 -8.30 -15.40 2.95
CA THR A 131 -7.26 -14.84 3.79
C THR A 131 -7.73 -13.51 4.38
N MET A 132 -7.59 -13.36 5.70
CA MET A 132 -7.98 -12.14 6.42
C MET A 132 -6.85 -11.12 6.47
N HIS A 133 -5.60 -11.59 6.54
CA HIS A 133 -4.43 -10.73 6.56
C HIS A 133 -3.31 -11.27 5.69
N VAL A 134 -2.63 -10.38 4.99
CA VAL A 134 -1.40 -10.70 4.26
C VAL A 134 -0.27 -9.77 4.65
N ARG A 135 0.95 -10.30 4.65
CA ARG A 135 2.18 -9.55 4.88
C ARG A 135 3.29 -10.00 3.96
N LEU A 136 3.87 -9.06 3.22
CA LEU A 136 5.10 -9.32 2.47
C LEU A 136 6.28 -9.51 3.42
N HIS A 137 7.23 -10.35 3.03
CA HIS A 137 8.48 -10.51 3.77
C HIS A 137 9.21 -9.16 3.89
N PRO A 138 9.52 -8.67 5.11
CA PRO A 138 10.00 -7.31 5.33
C PRO A 138 11.43 -7.06 4.85
N GLY A 139 12.22 -8.13 4.67
CA GLY A 139 13.61 -8.05 4.25
C GLY A 139 13.82 -7.98 2.73
N SER A 140 12.82 -8.32 1.93
CA SER A 140 13.01 -8.46 0.47
C SER A 140 12.82 -7.15 -0.29
N CYS A 141 13.71 -6.87 -1.24
CA CYS A 141 13.55 -5.75 -2.18
C CYS A 141 12.46 -6.06 -3.23
N THR A 142 12.46 -7.29 -3.72
CA THR A 142 11.49 -7.82 -4.67
C THR A 142 10.63 -8.86 -3.94
N PRO A 143 9.31 -8.65 -3.85
CA PRO A 143 8.45 -9.55 -3.08
C PRO A 143 8.34 -10.92 -3.74
N SER A 144 8.98 -11.92 -3.16
CA SER A 144 8.90 -13.32 -3.59
C SER A 144 8.11 -14.20 -2.63
N VAL A 145 7.92 -13.75 -1.38
CA VAL A 145 7.26 -14.52 -0.33
C VAL A 145 6.34 -13.62 0.48
N CYS A 146 5.17 -14.15 0.85
CA CYS A 146 4.28 -13.52 1.81
C CYS A 146 3.81 -14.51 2.88
N LEU A 147 3.41 -13.96 4.03
CA LEU A 147 2.61 -14.64 5.04
C LEU A 147 1.14 -14.33 4.77
N ALA A 148 0.32 -15.35 4.68
CA ALA A 148 -1.13 -15.26 4.59
C ALA A 148 -1.77 -15.90 5.83
N CYS A 149 -2.74 -15.22 6.43
CA CYS A 149 -3.46 -15.70 7.61
C CYS A 149 -4.93 -15.96 7.26
N PRO A 150 -5.32 -17.22 6.99
CA PRO A 150 -6.71 -17.60 6.77
C PRO A 150 -7.58 -17.41 8.02
N LEU A 151 -8.90 -17.35 7.83
CA LEU A 151 -9.86 -17.15 8.94
C LEU A 151 -9.91 -18.35 9.92
N SER A 152 -9.79 -19.57 9.40
CA SER A 152 -10.10 -20.80 10.16
C SER A 152 -8.97 -21.83 10.14
N SER A 153 -7.78 -21.47 9.67
CA SER A 153 -6.62 -22.37 9.64
C SER A 153 -5.34 -21.65 10.03
N ALA A 154 -4.29 -22.44 10.22
CA ALA A 154 -2.97 -21.94 10.56
C ALA A 154 -2.44 -20.98 9.47
N PRO A 155 -1.61 -19.97 9.86
CA PRO A 155 -0.95 -19.12 8.88
C PRO A 155 -0.14 -19.93 7.88
N ILE A 156 -0.08 -19.47 6.64
CA ILE A 156 0.64 -20.13 5.56
C ILE A 156 1.68 -19.18 4.98
N LEU A 157 2.84 -19.72 4.64
CA LEU A 157 3.85 -19.04 3.84
C LEU A 157 3.54 -19.32 2.37
N VAL A 158 3.50 -18.29 1.53
CA VAL A 158 3.21 -18.40 0.10
C VAL A 158 4.38 -17.86 -0.69
N ASP A 159 4.88 -18.65 -1.64
CA ASP A 159 5.83 -18.19 -2.66
C ASP A 159 5.05 -17.56 -3.81
N LEU A 160 5.31 -16.27 -4.05
CA LEU A 160 4.59 -15.44 -5.01
C LEU A 160 4.99 -15.70 -6.47
N ASN A 161 6.12 -16.37 -6.71
CA ASN A 161 6.58 -16.69 -8.06
C ASN A 161 5.98 -18.00 -8.56
N THR A 162 5.84 -18.97 -7.65
CA THR A 162 5.38 -20.33 -7.96
C THR A 162 3.92 -20.57 -7.58
N GLY A 163 3.37 -19.76 -6.67
CA GLY A 163 2.05 -20.00 -6.07
C GLY A 163 2.05 -21.14 -5.04
N SER A 164 3.21 -21.74 -4.74
CA SER A 164 3.30 -22.78 -3.73
C SER A 164 3.05 -22.22 -2.33
N SER A 165 2.43 -23.01 -1.46
CA SER A 165 2.15 -22.60 -0.09
C SER A 165 2.49 -23.70 0.91
N THR A 166 2.98 -23.29 2.07
CA THR A 166 3.35 -24.17 3.18
C THR A 166 2.65 -23.71 4.44
N VAL A 167 1.94 -24.62 5.10
CA VAL A 167 1.29 -24.34 6.38
C VAL A 167 2.34 -24.23 7.48
N LEU A 168 2.30 -23.16 8.25
CA LEU A 168 3.21 -22.99 9.38
C LEU A 168 2.69 -23.82 10.57
N PRO A 169 3.59 -24.55 11.27
CA PRO A 169 3.20 -25.30 12.45
C PRO A 169 2.74 -24.32 13.53
N VAL A 170 1.57 -24.58 14.11
CA VAL A 170 1.09 -23.88 15.29
C VAL A 170 1.56 -24.72 16.48
N SER A 171 2.54 -24.20 17.22
CA SER A 171 3.07 -24.84 18.44
C SER A 171 2.12 -24.69 19.61
#